data_AF-A0A8H7FG17-F1
#
_entry.id   AF-A0A8H7FG17-F1
#
_cell.length_a   1.000
_cell.length_b   1.000
_cell.length_c   1.000
_cell.angle_alpha   90.00
_cell.angle_beta   90.00
_cell.angle_gamma   90.00
#
_symmetry.space_group_name_H-M   'P 1'
#
loop_
_entity.id
_entity.type
_entity.pdbx_description
1 polymer ?
#
loop_
_entity_poly.entity_id
_entity_poly.type
_entity_poly.pdbx_seq_one_letter_code
_entity_poly.pdbx_strand_id
1 'polypeptide(L)'
;MSFAVVHAASLFLTFVFTLVGGALGVSAIVKAQNKWSKLGASVPTGAFIFVNVTDLLTPGAIVTVACFLLCVNALVFLLFLAIPVCRRVDMSARTLLFQALTLLTFGLALFGALVPYTLFLAKREAEVTAFLGLSQIPTIVVTGLEDAVGWTGVYRDVPYLRILAIIPWFAFLFTMITAVLSFVGLRRYHAEQAAAVIKGKEKELPTTPETRERVAEAA
;
A
#
# COMPACT_ATOMS: atom_id res chain seq x y z
N MET A 1 -16.82 -14.32 16.41
CA MET A 1 -15.99 -14.56 15.19
C MET A 1 -14.59 -14.96 15.63
N SER A 2 -13.98 -15.96 14.97
CA SER A 2 -12.60 -16.35 15.26
C SER A 2 -11.63 -15.30 14.72
N PHE A 3 -10.53 -15.05 15.46
CA PHE A 3 -9.51 -14.06 15.10
C PHE A 3 -8.95 -14.28 13.69
N ALA A 4 -8.76 -15.53 13.29
CA ALA A 4 -8.29 -15.90 11.95
C ALA A 4 -9.23 -15.42 10.83
N VAL A 5 -10.55 -15.45 11.04
CA VAL A 5 -11.52 -14.99 10.03
C VAL A 5 -11.45 -13.48 9.85
N VAL A 6 -11.33 -12.73 10.95
CA VAL A 6 -11.20 -11.27 10.90
C VAL A 6 -9.89 -10.85 10.24
N HIS A 7 -8.79 -11.53 10.57
CA HIS A 7 -7.49 -11.28 9.96
C HIS A 7 -7.46 -11.64 8.46
N ALA A 8 -8.05 -12.78 8.07
CA ALA A 8 -8.20 -13.17 6.67
C ALA A 8 -9.02 -12.16 5.86
N ALA A 9 -10.14 -11.70 6.42
CA ALA A 9 -11.00 -10.71 5.77
C ALA A 9 -10.25 -9.38 5.56
N SER A 10 -9.49 -8.94 6.56
CA SER A 10 -8.66 -7.73 6.46
C SER A 10 -7.55 -7.85 5.41
N LEU A 11 -6.88 -9.00 5.34
CA LEU A 11 -5.90 -9.31 4.29
C LEU A 11 -6.52 -9.30 2.90
N PHE A 12 -7.70 -9.90 2.74
CA PHE A 12 -8.42 -9.92 1.47
C PHE A 12 -8.82 -8.51 1.03
N LEU A 13 -9.35 -7.67 1.93
CA LEU A 13 -9.67 -6.27 1.63
C LEU A 13 -8.41 -5.49 1.24
N THR A 14 -7.31 -5.68 1.98
CA THR A 14 -6.02 -5.08 1.64
C THR A 14 -5.58 -5.48 0.22
N PHE A 15 -5.67 -6.76 -0.13
CA PHE A 15 -5.37 -7.26 -1.47
C PHE A 15 -6.24 -6.59 -2.54
N VAL A 16 -7.57 -6.57 -2.37
CA VAL A 16 -8.48 -5.98 -3.36
C VAL A 16 -8.20 -4.50 -3.58
N PHE A 17 -8.10 -3.70 -2.51
CA PHE A 17 -7.91 -2.25 -2.65
C PHE A 17 -6.52 -1.89 -3.19
N THR A 18 -5.48 -2.65 -2.84
CA THR A 18 -4.13 -2.43 -3.37
C THR A 18 -4.02 -2.86 -4.83
N LEU A 19 -4.69 -3.93 -5.23
CA LEU A 19 -4.80 -4.34 -6.64
C LEU A 19 -5.51 -3.28 -7.48
N VAL A 20 -6.66 -2.78 -7.02
CA VAL A 20 -7.41 -1.72 -7.71
C VAL A 20 -6.60 -0.43 -7.77
N GLY A 21 -5.95 -0.03 -6.67
CA GLY A 21 -5.06 1.13 -6.63
C GLY A 21 -3.91 1.03 -7.65
N GLY A 22 -3.25 -0.12 -7.74
CA GLY A 22 -2.19 -0.38 -8.71
C GLY A 22 -2.70 -0.36 -10.16
N ALA A 23 -3.84 -0.99 -10.43
CA ALA A 23 -4.45 -1.02 -11.77
C ALA A 23 -4.87 0.39 -12.25
N LEU A 24 -5.42 1.21 -11.35
CA LEU A 24 -5.74 2.60 -11.64
C LEU A 24 -4.48 3.43 -11.92
N GLY A 25 -3.40 3.19 -11.19
CA GLY A 25 -2.10 3.83 -11.39
C GLY A 25 -1.55 3.59 -12.80
N VAL A 26 -1.51 2.34 -13.22
CA VAL A 26 -1.08 1.95 -14.59
C VAL A 26 -2.00 2.57 -15.64
N SER A 27 -3.32 2.51 -15.43
CA SER A 27 -4.30 3.10 -16.34
C SER A 27 -4.12 4.61 -16.50
N ALA A 28 -3.77 5.32 -15.42
CA ALA A 28 -3.50 6.76 -15.45
C ALA A 28 -2.25 7.08 -16.27
N ILE A 29 -1.19 6.27 -16.15
CA ILE A 29 0.06 6.43 -16.92
C ILE A 29 -0.22 6.26 -18.42
N VAL A 30 -0.93 5.20 -18.80
CA VAL A 30 -1.29 4.95 -20.21
C VAL A 30 -2.16 6.07 -20.77
N LYS A 31 -3.13 6.56 -19.99
CA LYS A 31 -3.97 7.70 -20.40
C LYS A 31 -3.16 9.00 -20.53
N ALA A 32 -2.19 9.23 -19.66
CA ALA A 32 -1.30 10.39 -19.76
C ALA A 32 -0.46 10.34 -21.04
N GLN A 33 0.15 9.19 -21.35
CA GLN A 33 0.92 8.99 -22.59
C GLN A 33 0.09 9.20 -23.85
N ASN A 34 -1.13 8.65 -23.89
CA ASN A 34 -2.04 8.84 -25.02
C ASN A 34 -2.42 10.30 -25.23
N LYS A 35 -2.59 11.08 -24.15
CA LYS A 35 -2.86 12.52 -24.25
C LYS A 35 -1.65 13.28 -24.79
N TRP A 36 -0.43 12.98 -24.34
CA TRP A 36 0.78 13.63 -24.85
C TRP A 36 1.04 13.31 -26.33
N SER A 37 0.79 12.08 -26.75
CA SER A 37 0.90 11.69 -28.17
C SER A 37 -0.10 12.46 -29.05
N LYS A 38 -1.35 12.62 -28.61
CA LYS A 38 -2.37 13.41 -29.33
C LYS A 38 -2.03 14.90 -29.38
N LEU A 39 -1.50 15.43 -28.28
CA LEU A 39 -1.05 16.83 -28.22
C LEU A 39 0.07 17.05 -29.24
N GLY A 40 1.11 16.21 -29.22
CA GLY A 40 2.23 16.30 -30.16
C GLY A 40 1.83 16.13 -31.62
N ALA A 41 0.82 15.29 -31.92
CA ALA A 41 0.29 15.14 -33.28
C ALA A 41 -0.50 16.37 -33.78
N SER A 42 -0.99 17.22 -32.87
CA SER A 42 -1.78 18.41 -33.19
C SER A 42 -0.92 19.67 -33.34
N VAL A 43 0.39 19.57 -33.07
CA VAL A 43 1.33 20.69 -33.12
C VAL A 43 1.89 20.85 -34.54
N PRO A 44 1.93 22.07 -35.09
CA PRO A 44 2.50 22.31 -36.41
C PRO A 44 3.97 21.86 -36.50
N THR A 45 4.38 21.39 -37.67
CA THR A 45 5.74 20.90 -37.95
C THR A 45 6.78 21.96 -37.56
N GLY A 46 7.66 21.64 -36.60
CA GLY A 46 8.70 22.56 -36.10
C GLY A 46 8.44 23.18 -34.72
N ALA A 47 7.27 22.91 -34.10
CA ALA A 47 7.03 23.23 -32.69
C ALA A 47 7.18 21.98 -31.79
N PHE A 48 7.69 22.22 -30.58
CA PHE A 48 7.83 21.21 -29.53
C PHE A 48 7.12 21.71 -28.26
N ILE A 49 6.35 20.82 -27.63
CA ILE A 49 5.69 21.11 -26.36
C ILE A 49 6.42 20.35 -25.25
N PHE A 50 6.89 21.07 -24.25
CA PHE A 50 7.43 20.54 -23.03
C PHE A 50 6.40 20.70 -21.91
N VAL A 51 5.92 19.56 -21.39
CA VAL A 51 4.95 19.52 -20.30
C VAL A 51 5.68 18.99 -19.06
N ASN A 52 5.91 19.84 -18.07
CA ASN A 52 6.50 19.40 -16.81
C ASN A 52 5.40 18.89 -15.86
N VAL A 53 5.31 17.57 -15.74
CA VAL A 53 4.41 16.89 -14.78
C VAL A 53 5.15 16.10 -13.69
N THR A 54 6.47 16.30 -13.59
CA THR A 54 7.36 15.46 -12.77
C THR A 54 6.90 15.42 -11.31
N ASP A 55 6.37 16.53 -10.83
CA ASP A 55 5.87 16.69 -9.46
C ASP A 55 4.72 15.76 -9.12
N LEU A 56 3.84 15.46 -10.09
CA LEU A 56 2.70 14.58 -9.87
C LEU A 56 3.02 13.14 -10.29
N LEU A 57 3.77 12.97 -11.37
CA LEU A 57 4.07 11.65 -11.93
C LEU A 57 4.98 10.85 -11.00
N THR A 58 5.98 11.49 -10.39
CA THR A 58 6.93 10.82 -9.48
C THR A 58 6.23 10.21 -8.27
N PRO A 59 5.47 10.97 -7.45
CA PRO A 59 4.75 10.36 -6.33
C PRO A 59 3.64 9.42 -6.80
N GLY A 60 2.97 9.68 -7.92
CA GLY A 60 1.97 8.77 -8.49
C GLY A 60 2.54 7.41 -8.90
N ALA A 61 3.75 7.39 -9.47
CA ALA A 61 4.48 6.16 -9.78
C ALA A 61 4.85 5.39 -8.51
N ILE A 62 5.35 6.09 -7.47
CA ILE A 62 5.66 5.48 -6.18
C ILE A 62 4.42 4.87 -5.54
N VAL A 63 3.27 5.57 -5.55
CA VAL A 63 1.98 5.02 -5.08
C VAL A 63 1.63 3.74 -5.82
N THR A 64 1.77 3.74 -7.15
CA THR A 64 1.47 2.56 -7.99
C THR A 64 2.35 1.37 -7.61
N VAL A 65 3.67 1.59 -7.48
CA VAL A 65 4.63 0.55 -7.09
C VAL A 65 4.36 0.03 -5.68
N ALA A 66 4.09 0.93 -4.72
CA ALA A 66 3.75 0.56 -3.35
C ALA A 66 2.46 -0.28 -3.29
N CYS A 67 1.44 0.07 -4.08
CA CYS A 67 0.21 -0.72 -4.20
C CYS A 67 0.49 -2.13 -4.75
N PHE A 68 1.34 -2.29 -5.78
CA PHE A 68 1.70 -3.62 -6.28
C PHE A 68 2.48 -4.45 -5.26
N LEU A 69 3.45 -3.84 -4.58
CA LEU A 69 4.20 -4.52 -3.51
C LEU A 69 3.27 -5.00 -2.40
N LEU A 70 2.33 -4.15 -1.95
CA LEU A 70 1.32 -4.52 -0.97
C LEU A 70 0.38 -5.61 -1.48
N CYS A 71 -0.04 -5.54 -2.74
CA CYS A 71 -0.90 -6.55 -3.37
C CYS A 71 -0.23 -7.92 -3.38
N VAL A 72 1.03 -8.00 -3.82
CA VAL A 72 1.82 -9.24 -3.81
C VAL A 72 2.00 -9.74 -2.38
N ASN A 73 2.35 -8.86 -1.45
CA ASN A 73 2.57 -9.23 -0.06
C ASN A 73 1.28 -9.77 0.59
N ALA A 74 0.14 -9.10 0.39
CA ALA A 74 -1.16 -9.54 0.88
C ALA A 74 -1.57 -10.88 0.25
N LEU A 75 -1.34 -11.08 -1.05
CA LEU A 75 -1.63 -12.34 -1.74
C LEU A 75 -0.80 -13.49 -1.16
N VAL A 76 0.50 -13.30 -0.94
CA VAL A 76 1.38 -14.31 -0.36
C VAL A 76 0.88 -14.73 1.02
N PHE A 77 0.55 -13.79 1.90
CA PHE A 77 0.01 -14.14 3.22
C PHE A 77 -1.38 -14.79 3.17
N LEU A 78 -2.21 -14.39 2.21
CA LEU A 78 -3.52 -15.02 2.00
C LEU A 78 -3.36 -16.48 1.53
N LEU A 79 -2.42 -16.75 0.62
CA LEU A 79 -2.09 -18.11 0.18
C LEU A 79 -1.55 -18.97 1.33
N PHE A 80 -0.68 -18.43 2.18
CA PHE A 80 -0.20 -19.14 3.37
C PHE A 80 -1.34 -19.53 4.31
N LEU A 81 -2.38 -18.70 4.43
CA LEU A 81 -3.55 -18.97 5.27
C LEU A 81 -4.55 -19.95 4.62
N ALA A 82 -4.70 -19.90 3.29
CA ALA A 82 -5.65 -20.71 2.54
C ALA A 82 -5.16 -22.14 2.31
N ILE A 83 -3.85 -22.35 2.13
CA ILE A 83 -3.29 -23.68 1.83
C ILE A 83 -3.15 -24.48 3.15
N PRO A 84 -3.88 -25.60 3.32
CA PRO A 84 -3.90 -26.36 4.57
C PRO A 84 -2.55 -27.02 4.91
N VAL A 85 -1.72 -27.29 3.90
CA VAL A 85 -0.34 -27.81 4.08
C VAL A 85 0.54 -26.74 4.73
N CYS A 86 0.42 -25.49 4.32
CA CYS A 86 1.15 -24.36 4.91
C CYS A 86 0.58 -23.96 6.27
N ARG A 87 -0.71 -24.16 6.50
CA ARG A 87 -1.38 -23.87 7.78
C ARG A 87 -0.92 -24.78 8.94
N ARG A 88 -0.32 -25.93 8.64
CA ARG A 88 0.28 -26.84 9.65
C ARG A 88 1.70 -26.47 10.06
N VAL A 89 2.40 -25.67 9.25
CA VAL A 89 3.62 -25.02 9.71
C VAL A 89 3.12 -23.96 10.67
N ASP A 90 3.18 -24.24 11.97
CA ASP A 90 2.78 -23.31 13.02
C ASP A 90 3.20 -21.91 12.59
N MET A 91 2.22 -21.01 12.49
CA MET A 91 2.47 -19.59 12.21
C MET A 91 3.34 -19.06 13.34
N SER A 92 4.64 -19.26 13.19
CA SER A 92 5.66 -18.93 14.15
C SER A 92 5.55 -17.43 14.42
N ALA A 93 5.84 -17.02 15.65
CA ALA A 93 5.96 -15.60 15.99
C ALA A 93 6.79 -14.81 14.95
N ARG A 94 7.78 -15.46 14.32
CA ARG A 94 8.60 -14.87 13.26
C ARG A 94 7.81 -14.54 11.98
N THR A 95 6.92 -15.42 11.51
CA THR A 95 6.14 -15.16 10.29
C THR A 95 5.10 -14.07 10.50
N LEU A 96 4.44 -14.05 11.67
CA LEU A 96 3.52 -12.97 12.03
C LEU A 96 4.22 -11.62 12.18
N LEU A 97 5.41 -11.61 12.79
CA LEU A 97 6.21 -10.40 12.93
C LEU A 97 6.70 -9.89 11.58
N PHE A 98 7.17 -10.77 10.69
CA PHE A 98 7.56 -10.41 9.33
C PHE A 98 6.38 -9.86 8.53
N GLN A 99 5.20 -10.47 8.66
CA GLN A 99 3.97 -9.96 8.06
C GLN A 99 3.63 -8.54 8.56
N ALA A 100 3.66 -8.33 9.87
CA ALA A 100 3.33 -7.05 10.47
C ALA A 100 4.30 -5.95 10.03
N LEU A 101 5.62 -6.24 10.04
CA LEU A 101 6.66 -5.28 9.65
C LEU A 101 6.61 -4.96 8.15
N THR A 102 6.44 -5.94 7.28
CA THR A 102 6.38 -5.69 5.82
C THR A 102 5.13 -4.88 5.44
N LEU A 103 3.97 -5.19 6.02
CA LEU A 103 2.74 -4.41 5.82
C LEU A 103 2.90 -2.98 6.36
N LEU A 104 3.51 -2.81 7.53
CA LEU A 104 3.74 -1.49 8.13
C LEU A 104 4.70 -0.66 7.28
N THR A 105 5.84 -1.22 6.87
CA THR A 105 6.85 -0.52 6.06
C THR A 105 6.27 -0.08 4.72
N PHE A 106 5.59 -0.97 4.00
CA PHE A 106 4.97 -0.61 2.72
C PHE A 106 3.75 0.30 2.89
N GLY A 107 2.99 0.15 3.97
CA GLY A 107 1.90 1.06 4.30
C GLY A 107 2.39 2.48 4.60
N LEU A 108 3.51 2.64 5.31
CA LEU A 108 4.15 3.93 5.56
C LEU A 108 4.75 4.52 4.28
N ALA A 109 5.36 3.70 3.43
CA ALA A 109 5.84 4.14 2.12
C ALA A 109 4.67 4.64 1.23
N LEU A 110 3.55 3.92 1.23
CA LEU A 110 2.33 4.31 0.54
C LEU A 110 1.81 5.66 1.07
N PHE A 111 1.71 5.82 2.40
CA PHE A 111 1.30 7.08 3.02
C PHE A 111 2.22 8.24 2.65
N GLY A 112 3.54 8.01 2.72
CA GLY A 112 4.56 8.99 2.37
C GLY A 112 4.50 9.45 0.92
N ALA A 113 4.00 8.61 0.01
CA ALA A 113 3.77 8.96 -1.39
C ALA A 113 2.37 9.57 -1.63
N LEU A 114 1.35 9.17 -0.86
CA LEU A 114 -0.01 9.68 -0.99
C LEU A 114 -0.15 11.15 -0.56
N VAL A 115 0.53 11.54 0.52
CA VAL A 115 0.50 12.92 1.02
C VAL A 115 1.00 13.91 -0.04
N PRO A 116 2.22 13.77 -0.62
CA PRO A 116 2.67 14.68 -1.67
C PRO A 116 1.79 14.57 -2.92
N TYR A 117 1.36 13.36 -3.31
CA TYR A 117 0.47 13.18 -4.47
C TYR A 117 -0.82 13.99 -4.35
N THR A 118 -1.50 13.91 -3.20
CA THR A 118 -2.75 14.63 -2.93
C THR A 118 -2.54 16.14 -2.82
N LEU A 119 -1.44 16.58 -2.21
CA LEU A 119 -1.08 18.00 -2.15
C LEU A 119 -0.79 18.58 -3.54
N PHE A 120 -0.05 17.87 -4.38
CA PHE A 120 0.24 18.31 -5.74
C PHE A 120 -1.00 18.28 -6.64
N LEU A 121 -1.86 17.27 -6.49
CA LEU A 121 -3.14 17.22 -7.19
C LEU A 121 -4.04 18.42 -6.87
N ALA A 122 -4.04 18.87 -5.62
CA ALA A 122 -4.88 19.97 -5.16
C ALA A 122 -4.33 21.37 -5.48
N LYS A 123 -3.00 21.53 -5.43
CA LYS A 123 -2.35 22.86 -5.48
C LYS A 123 -1.55 23.14 -6.74
N ARG A 124 -1.14 22.13 -7.51
CA ARG A 124 -0.29 22.31 -8.69
C ARG A 124 -1.07 22.12 -9.97
N GLU A 125 -0.53 22.71 -11.01
CA GLU A 125 -0.97 22.60 -12.40
C GLU A 125 0.25 22.19 -13.24
N ALA A 126 0.02 21.59 -14.39
CA ALA A 126 1.08 21.22 -15.32
C ALA A 126 1.66 22.49 -15.95
N GLU A 127 2.97 22.68 -15.81
CA GLU A 127 3.65 23.77 -16.50
C GLU A 127 3.86 23.37 -17.96
N VAL A 128 3.15 24.06 -18.87
CA VAL A 128 3.25 23.84 -20.31
C VAL A 128 4.08 24.95 -20.92
N THR A 129 5.20 24.57 -21.51
CA THR A 129 6.04 25.47 -22.30
C THR A 129 6.08 24.96 -23.73
N ALA A 130 5.67 25.80 -24.67
CA ALA A 130 5.74 25.48 -26.10
C ALA A 130 6.85 26.29 -26.75
N PHE A 131 7.60 25.66 -27.64
CA PHE A 131 8.68 26.26 -28.42
C PHE A 131 8.35 26.13 -29.90
N LEU A 132 8.59 27.19 -30.68
CA LEU A 132 8.59 27.17 -32.14
C LEU A 132 10.05 27.40 -32.58
N GLY A 133 10.73 26.34 -33.03
CA GLY A 133 12.19 26.39 -33.24
C GLY A 133 12.95 26.67 -31.93
N LEU A 134 13.61 27.83 -31.84
CA LEU A 134 14.37 28.27 -30.66
C LEU A 134 13.63 29.32 -29.79
N SER A 135 12.44 29.77 -30.22
CA SER A 135 11.70 30.83 -29.54
C SER A 135 10.57 30.23 -28.71
N GLN A 136 10.51 30.61 -27.43
CA GLN A 136 9.42 30.22 -26.53
C GLN A 136 8.16 30.98 -26.93
N ILE A 137 7.07 30.24 -27.17
CA ILE A 137 5.77 30.82 -27.49
C ILE A 137 5.17 31.38 -26.19
N PRO A 138 4.60 32.60 -26.21
CA PRO A 138 3.92 33.16 -25.05
C PRO A 138 2.80 32.25 -24.54
N THR A 139 2.71 32.10 -23.21
CA THR A 139 1.77 31.20 -22.52
C THR A 139 0.30 31.42 -22.91
N ILE A 140 -0.07 32.65 -23.32
CA ILE A 140 -1.44 32.99 -23.78
C ILE A 140 -1.85 32.22 -25.05
N VAL A 141 -0.89 31.90 -25.93
CA VAL A 141 -1.15 31.16 -27.17
C VAL A 141 -1.24 29.67 -26.87
N VAL A 142 -0.47 29.21 -25.88
CA VAL A 142 -0.48 27.82 -25.41
C VAL A 142 -1.82 27.49 -24.76
N THR A 143 -2.33 28.34 -23.86
CA THR A 143 -3.64 28.14 -23.24
C THR A 143 -4.79 28.16 -24.25
N GLY A 144 -4.72 29.01 -25.28
CA GLY A 144 -5.71 28.99 -26.38
C GLY A 144 -5.68 27.70 -27.20
N LEU A 145 -4.49 27.09 -27.37
CA LEU A 145 -4.34 25.80 -28.04
C LEU A 145 -4.82 24.65 -27.15
N GLU A 146 -4.59 24.72 -25.85
CA GLU A 146 -5.09 23.76 -24.86
C GLU A 146 -6.62 23.74 -24.85
N ASP A 147 -7.26 24.91 -24.85
CA ASP A 147 -8.71 25.05 -24.94
C ASP A 147 -9.26 24.48 -26.24
N ALA A 148 -8.59 24.71 -27.37
CA ALA A 148 -8.97 24.17 -28.67
C ALA A 148 -8.87 22.64 -28.75
N VAL A 149 -7.91 22.05 -28.02
CA VAL A 149 -7.69 20.60 -27.95
C VAL A 149 -8.47 19.94 -26.79
N GLY A 150 -9.14 20.74 -25.95
CA GLY A 150 -9.85 20.26 -24.76
C GLY A 150 -8.90 19.65 -23.71
N TRP A 151 -7.65 20.10 -23.69
CA TRP A 151 -6.66 19.70 -22.70
C TRP A 151 -6.66 20.72 -21.56
N THR A 152 -6.42 20.25 -20.33
CA THR A 152 -6.31 21.12 -19.16
C THR A 152 -5.05 20.74 -18.40
N GLY A 153 -4.22 21.73 -18.08
CA GLY A 153 -3.07 21.57 -17.20
C GLY A 153 -3.47 21.41 -15.73
N VAL A 154 -4.72 21.69 -15.38
CA VAL A 154 -5.18 21.65 -13.99
C VAL A 154 -5.43 20.19 -13.57
N TYR A 155 -4.55 19.65 -12.71
CA TYR A 155 -4.61 18.25 -12.32
C TYR A 155 -5.94 17.86 -11.66
N ARG A 156 -6.52 18.76 -10.87
CA ARG A 156 -7.79 18.52 -10.17
C ARG A 156 -8.95 18.28 -11.12
N ASP A 157 -8.92 18.81 -12.34
CA ASP A 157 -10.04 18.70 -13.27
C ASP A 157 -10.03 17.35 -14.00
N VAL A 158 -8.92 16.62 -13.92
CA VAL A 158 -8.75 15.33 -14.55
C VAL A 158 -9.35 14.21 -13.67
N PRO A 159 -10.45 13.56 -14.07
CA PRO A 159 -11.20 12.65 -13.20
C PRO A 159 -10.41 11.39 -12.82
N TYR A 160 -9.55 10.88 -13.70
CA TYR A 160 -8.75 9.68 -13.40
C TYR A 160 -7.67 9.95 -12.36
N LEU A 161 -7.12 11.17 -12.28
CA LEU A 161 -6.15 11.55 -11.23
C LEU A 161 -6.83 11.67 -9.86
N ARG A 162 -8.08 12.17 -9.83
CA ARG A 162 -8.90 12.23 -8.61
C ARG A 162 -9.20 10.84 -8.05
N ILE A 163 -9.64 9.91 -8.89
CA ILE A 163 -9.92 8.52 -8.46
C ILE A 163 -8.64 7.84 -7.97
N LEU A 164 -7.51 8.08 -8.65
CA LEU A 164 -6.19 7.58 -8.23
C LEU A 164 -5.70 8.17 -6.91
N ALA A 165 -6.16 9.36 -6.52
CA ALA A 165 -5.86 9.90 -5.19
C ALA A 165 -6.71 9.24 -4.09
N ILE A 166 -7.99 8.98 -4.36
CA ILE A 166 -8.96 8.53 -3.35
C ILE A 166 -8.81 7.03 -3.04
N ILE A 167 -8.71 6.18 -4.05
CA ILE A 167 -8.72 4.71 -3.85
C ILE A 167 -7.54 4.22 -3.00
N PRO A 168 -6.30 4.68 -3.22
CA PRO A 168 -5.16 4.26 -2.42
C PRO A 168 -5.24 4.67 -0.94
N TRP A 169 -6.05 5.68 -0.56
CA TRP A 169 -6.30 5.96 0.86
C TRP A 169 -7.01 4.81 1.55
N PHE A 170 -7.99 4.19 0.88
CA PHE A 170 -8.66 2.99 1.40
C PHE A 170 -7.69 1.82 1.48
N ALA A 171 -6.84 1.64 0.47
CA ALA A 171 -5.78 0.63 0.50
C ALA A 171 -4.85 0.82 1.72
N PHE A 172 -4.45 2.05 2.01
CA PHE A 172 -3.66 2.39 3.18
C PHE A 172 -4.38 2.04 4.50
N LEU A 173 -5.65 2.44 4.65
CA LEU A 173 -6.43 2.16 5.85
C LEU A 173 -6.52 0.65 6.14
N PHE A 174 -6.89 -0.15 5.13
CA PHE A 174 -6.97 -1.60 5.30
C PHE A 174 -5.59 -2.24 5.55
N THR A 175 -4.54 -1.72 4.92
CA THR A 175 -3.16 -2.17 5.20
C THR A 175 -2.80 -1.93 6.67
N MET A 176 -3.12 -0.76 7.22
CA MET A 176 -2.83 -0.43 8.61
C MET A 176 -3.64 -1.27 9.60
N ILE A 177 -4.93 -1.47 9.33
CA ILE A 177 -5.77 -2.36 10.14
C ILE A 177 -5.18 -3.78 10.13
N THR A 178 -4.77 -4.28 8.98
CA THR A 178 -4.17 -5.62 8.85
C THR A 178 -2.83 -5.72 9.58
N ALA A 179 -2.00 -4.69 9.53
CA ALA A 179 -0.75 -4.63 10.29
C ALA A 179 -1.00 -4.68 11.81
N VAL A 180 -1.96 -3.89 12.30
CA VAL A 180 -2.37 -3.90 13.72
C VAL A 180 -2.90 -5.26 14.14
N LEU A 181 -3.79 -5.87 13.33
CA LEU A 181 -4.29 -7.21 13.60
C LEU A 181 -3.16 -8.24 13.66
N SER A 182 -2.15 -8.12 12.79
CA SER A 182 -0.97 -9.00 12.81
C SER A 182 -0.17 -8.85 14.11
N PHE A 183 0.01 -7.63 14.64
CA PHE A 183 0.63 -7.42 15.96
C PHE A 183 -0.22 -7.95 17.11
N VAL A 184 -1.55 -7.82 17.05
CA VAL A 184 -2.46 -8.40 18.04
C VAL A 184 -2.34 -9.93 18.04
N GLY A 185 -2.27 -10.54 16.85
CA GLY A 185 -2.05 -11.98 16.71
C GLY A 185 -0.73 -12.43 17.35
N LEU A 186 0.34 -11.66 17.16
CA LEU A 186 1.64 -11.95 17.76
C LEU A 186 1.61 -11.91 19.29
N ARG A 187 0.92 -10.90 19.87
CA ARG A 187 0.74 -10.80 21.33
C ARG A 187 -0.03 -11.99 21.89
N ARG A 188 -1.07 -12.45 21.19
CA ARG A 188 -1.86 -13.63 21.59
C ARG A 188 -1.01 -14.90 21.56
N TYR A 189 -0.21 -15.07 20.51
CA TYR A 189 0.70 -16.20 20.39
C TYR A 189 1.73 -16.24 21.55
N HIS A 190 2.34 -15.11 21.90
CA HIS A 190 3.26 -15.06 23.05
C HIS A 190 2.56 -15.33 24.40
N ALA A 191 1.33 -14.84 24.58
CA ALA A 191 0.55 -15.10 25.80
C ALA A 191 0.18 -16.58 25.94
N GLU A 192 -0.22 -17.23 24.85
CA GLU A 192 -0.53 -18.67 24.81
C GLU A 192 0.71 -19.52 25.09
N GLN A 193 1.87 -19.17 24.52
CA GLN A 193 3.13 -19.86 24.81
C GLN A 193 3.56 -19.69 26.28
N ALA A 194 3.46 -18.48 26.84
CA ALA A 194 3.76 -18.24 28.26
C ALA A 194 2.85 -19.06 29.18
N ALA A 195 1.55 -19.14 28.89
CA ALA A 195 0.62 -19.98 29.65
C ALA A 195 0.94 -21.48 29.54
N ALA A 196 1.34 -21.95 28.35
CA ALA A 196 1.75 -23.34 28.14
C ALA A 196 3.02 -23.70 28.95
N VAL A 197 4.01 -22.80 29.01
CA VAL A 197 5.22 -22.99 29.82
C VAL A 197 4.89 -23.06 31.32
N ILE A 198 4.01 -22.18 31.81
CA ILE A 198 3.56 -22.20 33.21
C ILE A 198 2.86 -23.52 33.54
N LYS A 199 1.93 -23.96 32.68
CA LYS A 199 1.20 -25.23 32.85
C LYS A 199 2.13 -26.45 32.77
N GLY A 200 3.17 -26.38 31.94
CA GLY A 200 4.23 -27.39 31.88
C GLY A 200 5.00 -27.50 33.19
N LYS A 201 5.43 -26.37 33.76
CA LYS A 201 6.12 -26.32 35.06
C LYS A 201 5.27 -26.80 36.22
N GLU A 202 3.97 -26.50 36.23
CA GLU A 202 3.04 -26.98 37.26
C GLU A 202 2.91 -28.51 37.25
N LYS A 203 3.01 -29.12 36.07
CA LYS A 203 2.95 -30.58 35.89
C LYS A 203 4.24 -31.30 36.31
N GLU A 204 5.36 -30.59 36.35
CA GLU A 204 6.68 -31.09 36.79
C GLU A 204 6.93 -30.89 38.29
N LEU A 205 6.09 -30.11 39.00
CA LEU A 205 6.18 -29.98 40.45
C LEU A 205 5.72 -31.29 41.11
N PRO A 206 6.54 -31.95 41.94
CA PRO A 206 6.21 -33.26 42.50
C PRO A 206 5.01 -33.15 43.44
N THR A 207 3.85 -33.63 42.98
CA THR A 207 2.64 -33.79 43.79
C THR A 207 2.59 -35.14 44.49
N THR A 208 3.68 -35.91 44.50
CA THR A 208 3.74 -37.20 45.19
C THR A 208 3.79 -36.96 46.71
N PRO A 209 2.86 -37.49 47.50
CA PRO A 209 2.82 -37.28 48.96
C PRO A 209 4.12 -37.70 49.67
N GLU A 210 4.86 -38.66 49.11
CA GLU A 210 6.19 -39.07 49.61
C GLU A 210 7.22 -37.93 49.67
N THR A 211 7.17 -36.95 48.76
CA THR A 211 8.15 -35.85 48.78
C THR A 211 7.80 -34.81 49.86
N ARG A 212 6.52 -34.69 50.24
CA ARG A 212 6.10 -33.84 51.35
C ARG A 212 6.48 -34.42 52.71
N GLU A 213 6.37 -35.74 52.88
CA GLU A 213 6.80 -36.41 54.11
C GLU A 213 8.32 -36.33 54.30
N ARG A 214 9.12 -36.53 53.25
CA ARG A 214 10.59 -36.43 53.35
C ARG A 214 11.11 -35.02 53.65
N VAL A 215 10.39 -33.97 53.25
CA VAL A 215 10.76 -32.58 53.57
C VAL A 215 10.26 -32.20 54.98
N ALA A 216 9.15 -32.78 55.45
CA ALA A 216 8.66 -32.60 56.81
C ALA A 216 9.47 -33.37 57.86
N GLU A 217 10.03 -34.54 57.52
CA GLU A 217 10.94 -35.29 58.41
C GLU A 217 12.36 -34.70 58.46
N ALA A 218 12.73 -33.84 57.50
CA ALA A 218 14.04 -33.20 57.43
C ALA A 218 14.07 -31.79 58.05
N ALA A 219 12.96 -31.29 58.58
CA ALA A 219 12.81 -30.00 59.25
C ALA A 219 12.59 -30.19 60.76
#